data_AF-A0A1D6L089-F1
#
_entry.id   AF-A0A1D6L089-F1
#
_cell.length_a   1.000
_cell.length_b   1.000
_cell.length_c   1.000
_cell.angle_alpha   90.00
_cell.angle_beta   90.00
_cell.angle_gamma   90.00
#
_symmetry.space_group_name_H-M   'P 1'
#
loop_
_entity.id
_entity.type
_entity.pdbx_description
1 polymer ?
#
loop_
_entity_poly.entity_id
_entity_poly.type
_entity_poly.pdbx_seq_one_letter_code
_entity_poly.pdbx_strand_id
1 'polypeptide(L)'
;MEAGHRGQVQQARGIVVQVRDGNLERALAVMERKMRSSGMERLIRARTHYHVKDSEKRVLARKALMQRVRSQELGKKLREILIKKIRYSVGRGDELERVLL
;
A
#
# COMPACT_ATOMS: atom_id res chain seq x y z
N MET A 1 10.37 -34.09 35.72
CA MET A 1 9.98 -32.68 35.53
C MET A 1 10.93 -32.08 34.52
N GLU A 2 10.56 -32.09 33.24
CA GLU A 2 11.43 -31.65 32.15
C GLU A 2 11.17 -30.17 31.85
N ALA A 3 12.21 -29.35 32.00
CA ALA A 3 12.14 -27.91 31.82
C ALA A 3 12.00 -27.58 30.33
N GLY A 4 10.79 -27.14 29.93
CA GLY A 4 10.50 -26.65 28.59
C GLY A 4 11.38 -25.45 28.27
N HIS A 5 12.38 -25.67 27.41
CA HIS A 5 13.17 -24.63 26.79
C HIS A 5 12.25 -23.80 25.89
N ARG A 6 11.70 -22.71 26.44
CA ARG A 6 11.10 -21.63 25.64
C ARG A 6 12.24 -20.99 24.84
N GLY A 7 12.53 -21.57 23.68
CA GLY A 7 13.48 -21.01 22.73
C GLY A 7 13.12 -19.54 22.52
N GLN A 8 14.04 -18.66 22.91
CA GLN A 8 13.98 -17.26 22.54
C GLN A 8 13.86 -17.23 21.02
N VAL A 9 12.68 -16.86 20.52
CA VAL A 9 12.45 -16.64 19.11
C VAL A 9 13.39 -15.50 18.73
N GLN A 10 14.56 -15.85 18.18
CA GLN A 10 15.46 -14.88 17.58
C GLN A 10 14.62 -14.09 16.60
N GLN A 11 14.50 -12.77 16.81
CA GLN A 11 13.79 -11.91 15.87
C GLN A 11 14.47 -12.09 14.52
N ALA A 12 13.82 -12.81 13.61
CA ALA A 12 14.36 -13.08 12.29
C ALA A 12 14.63 -11.73 11.63
N ARG A 13 15.91 -11.42 11.41
CA ARG A 13 16.31 -10.20 10.72
C ARG A 13 15.93 -10.35 9.25
N GLY A 14 14.98 -9.55 8.77
CA GLY A 14 14.59 -9.50 7.36
C GLY A 14 13.18 -9.99 7.05
N ILE A 15 12.84 -10.04 5.76
CA ILE A 15 11.52 -10.46 5.28
C ILE A 15 11.52 -11.98 5.11
N VAL A 16 10.97 -12.67 6.09
CA VAL A 16 10.82 -14.13 6.07
C VAL A 16 9.35 -14.55 5.90
N VAL A 17 9.15 -15.65 5.19
CA VAL A 17 7.86 -16.32 5.03
C VAL A 17 8.07 -17.83 5.11
N GLN A 18 7.14 -18.51 5.78
CA GLN A 18 7.09 -19.95 5.81
C GLN A 18 6.26 -20.45 4.63
N VAL A 19 6.77 -21.47 3.91
CA VAL A 19 5.98 -22.18 2.90
C VAL A 19 5.09 -23.18 3.63
N ARG A 20 3.78 -23.06 3.47
CA ARG A 20 2.79 -23.98 4.05
C ARG A 20 2.22 -24.86 2.94
N ASP A 21 1.93 -26.12 3.27
CA ASP A 21 1.24 -27.06 2.39
C ASP A 21 1.93 -27.27 1.02
N GLY A 22 3.26 -27.11 0.97
CA GLY A 22 4.05 -27.18 -0.27
C GLY A 22 3.79 -26.05 -1.27
N ASN A 23 2.97 -25.05 -0.94
CA ASN A 23 2.56 -24.01 -1.89
C ASN A 23 3.56 -22.84 -1.94
N LEU A 24 4.56 -22.98 -2.81
CA LEU A 24 5.61 -21.98 -3.02
C LEU A 24 5.09 -20.67 -3.62
N GLU A 25 4.19 -20.74 -4.61
CA GLU A 25 3.66 -19.54 -5.28
C GLU A 25 2.98 -18.59 -4.31
N ARG A 26 2.15 -19.15 -3.42
CA ARG A 26 1.48 -18.38 -2.37
C ARG A 26 2.49 -17.76 -1.41
N ALA A 27 3.54 -18.50 -1.03
CA ALA A 27 4.58 -17.98 -0.17
C ALA A 27 5.34 -16.81 -0.83
N LEU A 28 5.66 -16.92 -2.13
CA LEU A 28 6.29 -15.86 -2.90
C LEU A 28 5.40 -14.62 -3.02
N ALA A 29 4.11 -14.77 -3.29
CA ALA A 29 3.16 -13.66 -3.33
C ALA A 29 3.06 -12.93 -1.98
N VAL A 30 3.10 -13.68 -0.87
CA VAL A 30 3.13 -13.12 0.48
C VAL A 30 4.46 -12.40 0.74
N MET A 31 5.58 -12.97 0.32
CA MET A 31 6.90 -12.34 0.42
C MET A 31 6.95 -11.02 -0.35
N GLU A 32 6.48 -11.00 -1.60
CA GLU A 32 6.42 -9.81 -2.45
C GLU A 32 5.58 -8.72 -1.78
N ARG A 33 4.40 -9.06 -1.25
CA ARG A 33 3.54 -8.10 -0.55
C ARG A 33 4.23 -7.52 0.68
N LYS A 34 4.90 -8.36 1.49
CA LYS A 34 5.70 -7.90 2.64
C LYS A 34 6.82 -6.96 2.19
N MET A 35 7.55 -7.30 1.14
CA MET A 35 8.64 -6.50 0.56
C MET A 35 8.19 -5.15 -0.02
N ARG A 36 7.03 -5.13 -0.67
CA ARG A 36 6.44 -3.89 -1.18
C ARG A 36 5.96 -2.98 -0.05
N SER A 37 5.30 -3.56 0.96
CA SER A 37 4.78 -2.82 2.11
C SER A 37 5.87 -2.20 2.99
N SER A 38 6.98 -2.92 3.19
CA SER A 38 8.15 -2.40 3.92
C SER A 38 8.89 -1.30 3.15
N GLY A 39 8.56 -1.10 1.86
CA GLY A 39 9.24 -0.16 0.99
C GLY A 39 10.59 -0.66 0.47
N MET A 40 10.99 -1.88 0.82
CA MET A 40 12.27 -2.46 0.41
C MET A 40 12.37 -2.58 -1.11
N GLU A 41 11.28 -2.97 -1.79
CA GLU A 41 11.22 -3.00 -3.26
C GLU A 41 11.59 -1.64 -3.88
N ARG A 42 11.05 -0.54 -3.31
CA ARG A 42 11.35 0.82 -3.78
C ARG A 42 12.79 1.21 -3.51
N LEU A 43 13.34 0.84 -2.36
CA LEU A 43 14.74 1.12 -2.02
C LEU A 43 15.70 0.38 -2.94
N ILE A 44 15.41 -0.89 -3.26
CA ILE A 44 16.20 -1.69 -4.20
C ILE A 44 16.16 -1.07 -5.59
N ARG A 45 14.97 -0.72 -6.10
CA ARG A 45 14.82 -0.09 -7.43
C ARG A 45 15.41 1.32 -7.49
N ALA A 46 15.36 2.07 -6.40
CA ALA A 46 15.86 3.44 -6.34
C ALA A 46 17.39 3.53 -6.16
N ARG A 47 18.10 2.40 -5.96
CA ARG A 47 19.56 2.41 -5.93
C ARG A 47 20.09 2.88 -7.29
N THR A 48 20.72 4.04 -7.30
CA THR A 48 21.43 4.55 -8.46
C THR A 48 22.80 3.89 -8.56
N HIS A 49 23.20 3.52 -9.77
CA HIS A 49 24.57 3.03 -10.04
C HIS A 49 25.62 4.15 -10.00
N TYR A 50 25.19 5.41 -9.98
CA TYR A 50 26.04 6.60 -9.97
C TYR A 50 25.72 7.51 -8.77
N HIS A 51 26.68 8.39 -8.45
CA HIS A 51 26.54 9.38 -7.40
C HIS A 51 25.60 10.52 -7.81
N VAL A 52 24.57 10.76 -6.99
CA VAL A 52 23.68 11.92 -7.09
C VAL A 52 24.11 12.95 -6.05
N LYS A 53 24.32 14.20 -6.46
CA LYS A 53 24.71 15.30 -5.56
C LYS A 53 23.54 15.69 -4.65
N ASP A 54 23.84 16.29 -3.50
CA ASP A 54 22.79 16.63 -2.52
C ASP A 54 21.80 17.69 -3.02
N SER A 55 22.24 18.60 -3.89
CA SER A 55 21.35 19.54 -4.57
C SER A 55 20.29 18.81 -5.41
N GLU A 56 20.70 17.80 -6.17
CA GLU A 56 19.81 16.98 -7.01
C GLU A 56 18.89 16.12 -6.15
N LYS A 57 19.40 15.51 -5.07
CA LYS A 57 18.57 14.77 -4.11
C LYS A 57 17.44 15.64 -3.55
N ARG A 58 17.73 16.89 -3.18
CA ARG A 58 16.70 17.84 -2.69
C ARG A 58 15.64 18.13 -3.74
N VAL A 59 16.04 18.32 -5.00
CA VAL A 59 15.08 18.56 -6.10
C VAL A 59 14.20 17.34 -6.34
N LEU A 60 14.77 16.14 -6.36
CA LEU A 60 14.02 14.89 -6.53
C LEU A 60 13.04 14.65 -5.39
N ALA A 61 13.45 14.85 -4.15
CA ALA A 61 12.58 14.74 -2.98
C ALA A 61 11.40 15.73 -3.06
N ARG A 62 11.68 16.99 -3.44
CA ARG A 62 10.65 18.01 -3.62
C ARG A 62 9.65 17.64 -4.71
N LYS A 63 10.13 17.13 -5.86
CA LYS A 63 9.27 16.66 -6.97
C LYS A 63 8.38 15.49 -6.53
N ALA A 64 8.95 14.50 -5.84
CA ALA A 64 8.19 13.35 -5.33
C ALA A 64 7.11 13.78 -4.32
N LEU A 65 7.43 14.74 -3.45
CA LEU A 65 6.46 15.30 -2.50
C LEU A 65 5.30 15.99 -3.24
N MET A 66 5.60 16.87 -4.20
CA MET A 66 4.57 17.57 -4.98
C MET A 66 3.66 16.58 -5.74
N GLN A 67 4.24 15.55 -6.34
CA GLN A 67 3.46 14.50 -7.01
C GLN A 67 2.52 13.78 -6.03
N ARG A 68 3.03 13.41 -4.86
CA ARG A 68 2.22 12.74 -3.82
C ARG A 68 1.04 13.62 -3.36
N VAL A 69 1.29 14.89 -3.07
CA VAL A 69 0.26 15.84 -2.65
C VAL A 69 -0.81 15.96 -3.74
N ARG A 70 -0.40 16.17 -4.99
CA ARG A 70 -1.31 16.27 -6.14
C ARG A 70 -2.19 15.02 -6.30
N SER A 71 -1.61 13.82 -6.18
CA SER A 71 -2.37 12.56 -6.26
C SER A 71 -3.37 12.41 -5.10
N GLN A 72 -3.00 12.84 -3.89
CA GLN A 72 -3.91 12.81 -2.74
C GLN A 72 -5.09 13.76 -2.90
N GLU A 73 -4.84 14.99 -3.35
CA GLU A 73 -5.89 15.98 -3.63
C GLU A 73 -6.84 15.50 -4.72
N LEU A 74 -6.31 14.93 -5.81
CA LEU A 74 -7.11 14.32 -6.85
C LEU A 74 -7.98 13.18 -6.29
N GLY A 75 -7.41 12.30 -5.46
CA GLY A 75 -8.15 11.21 -4.82
C GLY A 75 -9.30 11.70 -3.93
N LYS A 76 -9.10 12.81 -3.20
CA LYS A 76 -10.17 13.44 -2.40
C LYS A 76 -11.31 13.95 -3.30
N LYS A 77 -10.98 14.70 -4.36
CA LYS A 77 -11.96 15.22 -5.33
C LYS A 77 -12.75 14.09 -5.99
N LEU A 78 -12.09 13.01 -6.40
CA LEU A 78 -12.76 11.85 -7.00
C LEU A 78 -13.70 11.16 -6.00
N ARG A 79 -13.29 11.03 -4.74
CA ARG A 79 -14.15 10.49 -3.68
C ARG A 79 -15.38 11.36 -3.44
N GLU A 80 -15.22 12.68 -3.39
CA GLU A 80 -16.33 13.63 -3.26
C GLU A 80 -17.32 13.49 -4.43
N ILE A 81 -16.81 13.43 -5.66
CA ILE A 81 -17.65 13.21 -6.86
C ILE A 81 -18.40 11.88 -6.76
N LEU A 82 -17.73 10.81 -6.35
CA LEU A 82 -18.36 9.49 -6.22
C LEU A 82 -19.47 9.49 -5.16
N ILE A 83 -19.22 10.08 -4.00
CA ILE A 83 -20.22 10.21 -2.92
C ILE A 83 -21.41 11.04 -3.41
N LYS A 84 -21.15 12.16 -4.08
CA LYS A 84 -22.20 13.00 -4.67
C LYS A 84 -23.05 12.19 -5.65
N LYS A 85 -22.42 11.45 -6.56
CA LYS A 85 -23.11 10.58 -7.54
C LYS A 85 -23.99 9.54 -6.86
N ILE A 86 -23.49 8.82 -5.86
CA ILE A 86 -24.26 7.81 -5.12
C ILE A 86 -25.48 8.46 -4.45
N ARG A 87 -25.29 9.61 -3.78
CA ARG A 87 -26.38 10.33 -3.11
C ARG A 87 -27.52 10.72 -4.06
N TYR A 88 -27.19 11.26 -5.24
CA TYR A 88 -28.20 11.61 -6.25
C TYR A 88 -28.84 10.40 -6.93
N SER A 89 -28.15 9.26 -7.01
CA SER A 89 -28.74 8.03 -7.54
C SER A 89 -29.70 7.36 -6.56
N VAL A 90 -29.38 7.36 -5.26
CA VAL A 90 -30.26 6.80 -4.22
C VAL A 90 -31.54 7.64 -4.09
N GLY A 91 -31.42 8.97 -4.02
CA GLY A 91 -32.59 9.85 -3.89
C GLY A 91 -33.57 9.83 -5.08
N ARG A 92 -33.10 9.52 -6.30
CA ARG A 92 -33.99 9.33 -7.47
C ARG A 92 -34.73 8.00 -7.47
N GLY A 93 -34.20 6.98 -6.80
CA GLY A 93 -34.92 5.72 -6.59
C GLY A 93 -36.13 5.94 -5.67
N ASP A 94 -35.91 6.66 -4.56
CA ASP A 94 -36.96 6.96 -3.58
C ASP A 94 -38.04 7.89 -4.13
N GLU A 95 -37.70 8.82 -5.03
CA GLU A 95 -38.63 9.76 -5.65
C GLU A 95 -39.51 9.09 -6.72
N LEU A 96 -38.98 8.11 -7.45
CA LEU A 96 -39.76 7.31 -8.41
C LEU A 96 -40.71 6.34 -7.71
N GLU A 97 -40.33 5.74 -6.58
CA GLU A 97 -41.25 4.90 -5.79
C GLU A 97 -42.39 5.71 -5.15
N ARG A 98 -42.15 6.98 -4.79
CA ARG A 98 -43.17 7.88 -4.23
C ARG A 98 -44.16 8.44 -5.26
N VAL A 99 -43.78 8.51 -6.53
CA VAL A 99 -44.66 8.99 -7.61
C VAL A 99 -45.48 7.84 -8.22
N LEU A 100 -45.10 6.58 -7.98
CA LEU A 100 -45.83 5.40 -8.46
C LEU A 100 -46.88 4.83 -7.47
N LEU A 101 -47.07 5.44 -6.30
CA LEU A 101 -48.09 5.12 -5.29
C LEU A 101 -49.14 6.23 -5.20
#